data_AF-A0A1Y3BI24-F1
#
_entry.id   AF-A0A1Y3BI24-F1
#
_cell.length_a   1.000
_cell.length_b   1.000
_cell.length_c   1.000
_cell.angle_alpha   90.00
_cell.angle_beta   90.00
_cell.angle_gamma   90.00
#
_symmetry.space_group_name_H-M   'P 1'
#
loop_
_entity.id
_entity.type
_entity.pdbx_description
1 polymer ?
#
loop_
_entity_poly.entity_id
_entity_poly.type
_entity_poly.pdbx_seq_one_letter_code
_entity_poly.pdbx_strand_id
1 'polypeptide(L)'
;MKIYDELRNIPKQSVRSAFITFQTELMAMNVYKYIKNKQKHSCTNCYQFCWTFQNEFDLAKCMVSHAPFPDDVNWRDIAFDMNLLWLRKMIISFILFIIFFFLSTPAFLFKIFDLIATKELIKKGILKPNSIITDFMSPFLLMLLAVILPSIVTYACQMIPYKTISDLNHAVMSKVFAFLVMMIIVLPSTGFLR
;
A
#
# COMPACT_ATOMS: atom_id res chain seq x y z
N MET A 1 31.26 11.18 21.54
CA MET A 1 31.10 12.64 21.33
C MET A 1 31.25 13.02 19.85
N LYS A 2 32.27 12.56 19.13
CA LYS A 2 32.50 12.87 17.69
C LYS A 2 31.34 12.59 16.70
N ILE A 3 30.52 11.57 16.95
CA ILE A 3 29.40 11.21 16.05
C ILE A 3 28.36 12.32 15.96
N TYR A 4 28.15 13.08 17.04
CA TYR A 4 27.14 14.16 17.07
C TYR A 4 27.58 15.41 16.30
N ASP A 5 28.89 15.65 16.19
CA ASP A 5 29.43 16.81 15.48
C ASP A 5 29.36 16.63 13.96
N GLU A 6 29.53 15.39 13.46
CA GLU A 6 29.38 15.09 12.03
C GLU A 6 27.93 15.18 11.56
N LEU A 7 26.96 14.78 12.40
CA LEU A 7 25.53 14.92 12.10
C LEU A 7 25.09 16.39 11.97
N ARG A 8 25.85 17.34 12.52
CA ARG A 8 25.53 18.77 12.50
C ARG A 8 25.93 19.47 11.18
N ASN A 9 26.86 18.89 10.43
CA ASN A 9 27.42 19.49 9.20
C ASN A 9 26.69 19.07 7.91
N ILE A 10 25.61 18.30 8.01
CA ILE A 10 24.80 17.91 6.85
C ILE A 10 23.98 19.13 6.39
N PRO A 11 24.07 19.56 5.11
CA PRO A 11 23.29 20.69 4.61
C PRO A 11 21.80 20.47 4.87
N LYS A 12 21.08 21.54 5.25
CA LYS A 12 19.63 21.59 5.56
C LYS A 12 18.72 21.29 4.36
N GLN A 13 19.12 20.40 3.45
CA GLN A 13 18.14 19.68 2.67
C GLN A 13 17.45 18.72 3.65
N SER A 14 16.13 18.60 3.61
CA SER A 14 15.38 17.81 4.60
C SER A 14 15.62 16.31 4.40
N VAL A 15 16.83 15.84 4.71
CA VAL A 15 17.22 14.44 4.71
C VAL A 15 16.53 13.79 5.90
N ARG A 16 15.38 13.17 5.65
CA ARG A 16 14.51 12.55 6.66
C ARG A 16 14.99 11.16 7.08
N SER A 17 15.95 10.58 6.37
CA SER A 17 16.50 9.24 6.61
C SER A 17 17.97 9.21 6.22
N ALA A 18 18.78 8.50 7.01
CA ALA A 18 20.22 8.35 6.77
C ALA A 18 20.65 6.92 7.07
N PHE A 19 21.66 6.44 6.35
CA PHE A 19 22.30 5.16 6.60
C PHE A 19 23.58 5.39 7.40
N ILE A 20 23.75 4.63 8.49
CA ILE A 20 24.92 4.71 9.35
C ILE A 20 25.64 3.37 9.27
N THR A 21 26.92 3.41 8.94
CA THR A 21 27.79 2.24 8.89
C THR A 21 28.70 2.22 10.12
N PHE A 22 29.09 1.03 10.54
CA PHE A 22 30.00 0.82 11.67
C PHE A 22 31.14 -0.09 11.23
N GLN A 23 32.31 0.08 11.87
CA GLN A 23 33.50 -0.70 11.54
C GLN A 23 33.31 -2.21 11.81
N THR A 24 32.48 -2.56 12.80
CA THR A 24 32.20 -3.95 13.17
C THR A 24 30.70 -4.18 13.39
N GLU A 25 30.23 -5.39 13.09
CA GLU A 25 28.83 -5.78 13.31
C GLU A 25 28.42 -5.70 14.80
N LEU A 26 29.35 -6.03 15.70
CA LEU A 26 29.13 -5.91 17.14
C LEU A 26 28.88 -4.46 17.57
N MET A 27 29.58 -3.48 16.98
CA MET A 27 29.36 -2.07 17.24
C MET A 27 27.96 -1.63 16.78
N ALA A 28 27.54 -2.05 15.58
CA ALA A 28 26.20 -1.79 15.08
C ALA A 28 25.11 -2.41 15.97
N MET A 29 25.29 -3.67 16.38
CA MET A 29 24.37 -4.38 17.26
C MET A 29 24.24 -3.71 18.63
N ASN A 30 25.35 -3.26 19.21
CA ASN A 30 25.37 -2.59 20.51
C ASN A 30 24.64 -1.24 20.45
N VAL A 31 24.88 -0.45 19.41
CA VAL A 31 24.18 0.83 19.19
C VAL A 31 22.68 0.59 18.95
N TYR A 32 22.31 -0.39 18.11
CA TYR A 32 20.92 -0.74 17.85
C TYR A 32 20.18 -1.14 19.14
N LYS A 33 20.80 -2.00 19.97
CA LYS A 33 20.23 -2.41 21.27
C LYS A 33 20.08 -1.23 22.23
N TYR A 34 21.08 -0.35 22.32
CA TYR A 34 21.03 0.82 23.18
C TYR A 34 19.87 1.75 22.81
N ILE A 35 19.70 2.05 21.51
CA ILE A 35 18.60 2.90 21.03
C ILE A 35 17.25 2.25 21.30
N LYS A 36 17.09 0.96 20.96
CA LYS A 36 15.83 0.23 21.17
C LYS A 36 15.44 0.13 22.65
N ASN A 37 16.41 -0.05 23.54
CA ASN A 37 16.19 -0.02 24.97
C ASN A 37 15.71 1.36 25.44
N LYS A 38 16.38 2.44 25.00
CA LYS A 38 15.93 3.81 25.33
C LYS A 38 14.53 4.13 24.81
N GLN A 39 14.16 3.65 23.62
CA GLN A 39 12.79 3.78 23.10
C GLN A 39 11.77 3.04 23.96
N LYS A 40 12.08 1.83 24.42
CA LYS A 40 11.19 1.03 25.27
C LYS A 40 10.89 1.71 26.61
N HIS A 41 11.86 2.41 27.19
CA HIS A 41 11.70 3.16 28.45
C HIS A 41 11.00 4.53 28.28
N SER A 42 10.82 5.02 27.05
CA SER A 42 10.15 6.29 26.78
C SER A 42 8.61 6.19 26.86
N CYS A 43 8.04 4.99 26.81
CA CYS A 43 6.58 4.77 26.84
C CYS A 43 6.01 4.38 28.21
N THR A 44 6.79 4.45 29.30
CA THR A 44 6.30 4.06 30.64
C THR A 44 5.84 5.23 31.51
N ASN A 45 6.08 6.48 31.11
CA ASN A 45 5.69 7.66 31.91
C ASN A 45 5.23 8.86 31.05
N CYS A 46 4.43 8.58 30.02
CA CYS A 46 3.93 9.61 29.10
C CYS A 46 2.69 10.34 29.66
N TYR A 47 2.81 10.93 30.86
CA TYR A 47 1.83 11.88 31.41
C TYR A 47 2.45 13.19 31.91
N GLN A 48 3.78 13.36 31.85
CA GLN A 48 4.41 14.62 32.25
C GLN A 48 5.10 15.29 31.06
N PHE A 49 4.31 16.10 30.35
CA PHE A 49 4.68 17.44 29.91
C PHE A 49 6.14 17.64 29.41
N CYS A 50 6.38 17.39 28.12
CA CYS A 50 7.66 17.68 27.47
C CYS A 50 7.59 19.04 26.74
N TRP A 51 7.76 20.13 27.49
CA TRP A 51 7.92 21.51 26.98
C TRP A 51 9.38 22.01 27.08
N THR A 52 10.35 21.12 27.19
CA THR A 52 11.76 21.49 27.16
C THR A 52 12.42 21.04 25.87
N PHE A 53 12.42 21.95 24.90
CA PHE A 53 13.32 21.98 23.77
C PHE A 53 14.76 22.15 24.30
N GLN A 54 15.39 21.06 24.72
CA GLN A 54 16.84 20.97 24.75
C GLN A 54 17.28 20.17 23.53
N ASN A 55 18.41 20.55 22.96
CA ASN A 55 18.97 20.10 21.68
C ASN A 55 19.40 18.62 21.65
N GLU A 56 18.64 17.75 22.30
CA GLU A 56 18.82 16.31 22.30
C GLU A 56 17.86 15.75 21.25
N PHE A 57 18.44 15.19 20.19
CA PHE A 57 17.71 14.52 19.12
C PHE A 57 16.65 13.62 19.75
N ASP A 58 15.36 13.86 19.47
CA ASP A 58 14.24 13.12 20.08
C ASP A 58 14.25 11.68 19.55
N LEU A 59 15.10 10.86 20.18
CA LEU A 59 15.36 9.46 19.85
C LEU A 59 14.06 8.62 19.91
N ALA A 60 13.04 9.10 20.62
CA ALA A 60 11.72 8.48 20.69
C ALA A 60 10.96 8.54 19.36
N LYS A 61 11.20 9.57 18.53
CA LYS A 61 10.57 9.71 17.21
C LYS A 61 11.36 9.05 16.07
N CYS A 62 12.58 8.63 16.34
CA CYS A 62 13.48 8.11 15.31
C CYS A 62 13.23 6.62 15.06
N MET A 63 12.78 6.23 13.87
CA MET A 63 12.63 4.82 13.51
C MET A 63 13.99 4.22 13.12
N VAL A 64 14.54 3.35 13.98
CA VAL A 64 15.80 2.66 13.72
C VAL A 64 15.53 1.20 13.34
N SER A 65 16.02 0.79 12.17
CA SER A 65 16.01 -0.61 11.74
C SER A 65 17.33 -0.97 11.09
N HIS A 66 17.59 -2.27 10.94
CA HIS A 66 18.70 -2.72 10.12
C HIS A 66 18.50 -2.24 8.68
N ALA A 67 19.60 -1.85 8.03
CA ALA A 67 19.58 -1.55 6.60
C ALA A 67 19.44 -2.86 5.81
N PRO A 68 18.52 -2.94 4.83
CA PRO A 68 18.46 -4.04 3.88
C PRO A 68 19.62 -3.94 2.88
N PHE A 69 19.78 -4.96 2.03
CA PHE A 69 20.77 -4.93 0.95
C PHE A 69 20.53 -3.72 0.01
N PRO A 70 21.60 -3.12 -0.54
CA PRO A 70 21.48 -1.89 -1.34
C PRO A 70 20.56 -2.04 -2.56
N ASP A 71 20.52 -3.23 -3.16
CA ASP A 71 19.68 -3.54 -4.32
C ASP A 71 18.20 -3.68 -3.97
N ASP A 72 17.87 -3.97 -2.70
CA ASP A 72 16.50 -4.13 -2.20
C ASP A 72 15.94 -2.83 -1.61
N VAL A 73 16.76 -1.79 -1.46
CA VAL A 73 16.31 -0.48 -0.98
C VAL A 73 15.45 0.20 -2.04
N ASN A 74 14.23 0.60 -1.66
CA ASN A 74 13.36 1.39 -2.54
C ASN A 74 13.66 2.89 -2.42
N TRP A 75 14.61 3.38 -3.22
CA TRP A 75 15.04 4.78 -3.24
C TRP A 75 13.95 5.82 -3.50
N ARG A 76 12.85 5.41 -4.13
CA ARG A 76 11.71 6.30 -4.45
C ARG A 76 10.94 6.71 -3.20
N ASP A 77 10.95 5.88 -2.15
CA ASP A 77 10.03 6.00 -1.01
C ASP A 77 10.70 6.26 0.34
N ILE A 78 12.00 6.54 0.38
CA ILE A 78 12.76 6.65 1.65
C ILE A 78 12.47 7.96 2.43
N ALA A 79 11.87 8.98 1.81
CA ALA A 79 11.75 10.33 2.38
C ALA A 79 10.35 10.70 2.94
N PHE A 80 9.43 9.75 3.08
CA PHE A 80 8.02 10.06 3.40
C PHE A 80 7.69 10.12 4.91
N ASP A 81 6.80 11.05 5.28
CA ASP A 81 6.29 11.23 6.66
C ASP A 81 5.35 10.11 7.08
N MET A 82 5.69 9.41 8.18
CA MET A 82 4.94 8.25 8.71
C MET A 82 3.48 8.56 9.07
N ASN A 83 3.16 9.79 9.50
CA ASN A 83 1.85 10.12 10.07
C ASN A 83 0.69 10.01 9.07
N LEU A 84 0.91 10.34 7.79
CA LEU A 84 -0.12 10.30 6.75
C LEU A 84 -0.08 9.01 5.91
N LEU A 85 0.94 8.17 6.08
CA LEU A 85 1.09 6.93 5.29
C LEU A 85 -0.01 5.93 5.58
N TRP A 86 -0.42 5.81 6.84
CA TRP A 86 -1.45 4.86 7.22
C TRP A 86 -2.79 5.23 6.58
N LEU A 87 -3.17 6.51 6.62
CA LEU A 87 -4.38 7.01 5.94
C LEU A 87 -4.29 6.83 4.42
N ARG A 88 -3.16 7.19 3.80
CA ARG A 88 -2.95 6.98 2.35
C ARG A 88 -3.08 5.50 1.96
N LYS A 89 -2.49 4.61 2.74
CA LYS A 89 -2.58 3.15 2.54
C LYS A 89 -4.02 2.65 2.66
N MET A 90 -4.77 3.15 3.65
CA MET A 90 -6.18 2.80 3.84
C MET A 90 -7.05 3.30 2.68
N ILE A 91 -6.90 4.55 2.27
CA ILE A 91 -7.65 5.15 1.16
C ILE A 91 -7.43 4.39 -0.14
N ILE A 92 -6.17 4.12 -0.51
CA ILE A 92 -5.85 3.39 -1.75
C ILE A 92 -6.43 1.96 -1.71
N SER A 93 -6.29 1.27 -0.57
CA SER A 93 -6.82 -0.08 -0.42
C SER A 93 -8.36 -0.11 -0.49
N PHE A 94 -9.01 0.92 0.04
CA PHE A 94 -10.46 1.07 -0.01
C PHE A 94 -10.97 1.36 -1.44
N ILE A 95 -10.31 2.27 -2.17
CA ILE A 95 -10.63 2.55 -3.58
C ILE A 95 -10.46 1.29 -4.43
N LEU A 96 -9.36 0.56 -4.26
CA LEU A 96 -9.15 -0.73 -4.93
C LEU A 96 -10.30 -1.70 -4.67
N PHE A 97 -10.71 -1.85 -3.41
CA PHE A 97 -11.81 -2.72 -3.02
C PHE A 97 -13.12 -2.33 -3.72
N ILE A 98 -13.46 -1.04 -3.76
CA ILE A 98 -14.63 -0.52 -4.47
C ILE A 98 -14.58 -0.85 -5.95
N ILE A 99 -13.47 -0.54 -6.63
CA ILE A 99 -13.31 -0.79 -8.07
C ILE A 99 -13.56 -2.26 -8.37
N PHE A 100 -12.91 -3.17 -7.65
CA PHE A 100 -13.05 -4.60 -7.88
C PHE A 100 -14.42 -5.14 -7.50
N PHE A 101 -15.04 -4.67 -6.41
CA PHE A 101 -16.38 -5.10 -6.03
C PHE A 101 -17.43 -4.75 -7.10
N PHE A 102 -17.39 -3.51 -7.61
CA PHE A 102 -18.34 -3.07 -8.64
C PHE A 102 -18.05 -3.69 -10.01
N LEU A 103 -16.79 -3.85 -10.42
CA LEU A 103 -16.45 -4.51 -11.70
C LEU A 103 -16.75 -6.00 -11.71
N SER A 104 -16.63 -6.68 -10.57
CA SER A 104 -16.87 -8.13 -10.48
C SER A 104 -18.36 -8.48 -10.44
N THR A 105 -19.25 -7.50 -10.29
CA THR A 105 -20.70 -7.71 -10.26
C THR A 105 -21.29 -7.46 -11.65
N PRO A 106 -21.62 -8.49 -12.45
CA PRO A 106 -22.09 -8.33 -13.83
C PRO A 106 -23.36 -7.46 -13.92
N ALA A 107 -24.26 -7.53 -12.93
CA ALA A 107 -25.50 -6.75 -12.90
C ALA A 107 -25.29 -5.22 -12.79
N PHE A 108 -24.25 -4.76 -12.08
CA PHE A 108 -23.91 -3.34 -12.01
C PHE A 108 -23.33 -2.86 -13.35
N LEU A 109 -22.48 -3.69 -13.95
CA LEU A 109 -21.87 -3.41 -15.23
C LEU A 109 -22.93 -3.35 -16.35
N PHE A 110 -23.87 -4.31 -16.38
CA PHE A 110 -25.00 -4.27 -17.30
C PHE A 110 -25.81 -2.99 -17.15
N LYS A 111 -26.09 -2.50 -15.94
CA LYS A 111 -26.78 -1.22 -15.73
C LYS A 111 -26.02 -0.01 -16.30
N ILE A 112 -24.68 -0.02 -16.25
CA ILE A 112 -23.84 1.03 -16.86
C ILE A 112 -23.88 0.91 -18.39
N PHE A 113 -23.74 -0.30 -18.94
CA PHE A 113 -23.86 -0.55 -20.38
C PHE A 113 -25.25 -0.17 -20.91
N ASP A 114 -26.29 -0.42 -20.13
CA ASP A 114 -27.68 -0.06 -20.45
C ASP A 114 -27.91 1.47 -20.37
N LEU A 115 -27.13 2.18 -19.55
CA LEU A 115 -27.14 3.65 -19.53
C LEU A 115 -26.33 4.29 -20.68
N ILE A 116 -25.23 3.65 -21.09
CA ILE A 116 -24.29 4.20 -22.08
C ILE A 116 -24.68 3.84 -23.52
N ALA A 117 -25.27 2.66 -23.77
CA ALA A 117 -25.42 2.13 -25.13
C ALA A 117 -26.86 1.85 -25.59
N THR A 118 -27.85 1.70 -24.70
CA THR A 118 -29.09 1.01 -25.09
C THR A 118 -30.36 1.85 -25.18
N LYS A 119 -30.37 3.13 -24.79
CA LYS A 119 -31.56 3.98 -25.05
C LYS A 119 -31.79 4.26 -26.54
N GLU A 120 -30.73 4.29 -27.35
CA GLU A 120 -30.78 4.54 -28.79
C GLU A 120 -30.89 3.24 -29.62
N LEU A 121 -30.21 2.16 -29.22
CA LEU A 121 -30.11 0.92 -30.01
C LEU A 121 -31.26 -0.09 -29.77
N ILE A 122 -31.85 -0.11 -28.57
CA ILE A 122 -33.07 -0.92 -28.29
C ILE A 122 -34.28 -0.32 -29.01
N LYS A 123 -34.37 1.02 -29.07
CA LYS A 123 -35.43 1.76 -29.77
C LYS A 123 -35.44 1.50 -31.28
N LYS A 124 -34.28 1.12 -31.86
CA LYS A 124 -34.11 0.75 -33.27
C LYS A 124 -34.28 -0.75 -33.58
N GLY A 125 -34.57 -1.59 -32.59
CA GLY A 125 -34.97 -3.00 -32.80
C GLY A 125 -33.86 -3.97 -33.22
N ILE A 126 -32.58 -3.58 -33.14
CA ILE A 126 -31.43 -4.39 -33.59
C ILE A 126 -30.92 -5.34 -32.48
N LEU A 127 -31.09 -4.96 -31.21
CA LEU A 127 -30.67 -5.76 -30.06
C LEU A 127 -31.91 -6.28 -29.32
N LYS A 128 -32.30 -7.52 -29.62
CA LYS A 128 -33.07 -8.32 -28.64
C LYS A 128 -32.08 -8.75 -27.54
N PRO A 129 -32.42 -8.63 -26.26
CA PRO A 129 -31.62 -9.21 -25.17
C PRO A 129 -31.71 -10.74 -25.29
N ASN A 130 -30.90 -11.32 -26.17
CA ASN A 130 -30.77 -12.78 -26.25
C ASN A 130 -29.96 -13.23 -25.04
N SER A 131 -30.54 -14.08 -24.18
CA SER A 131 -29.91 -14.54 -22.94
C SER A 131 -28.52 -15.14 -23.16
N ILE A 132 -28.31 -15.76 -24.32
CA ILE A 132 -27.04 -16.30 -24.77
C ILE A 132 -25.91 -15.26 -24.74
N ILE A 133 -26.15 -14.02 -25.21
CA ILE A 133 -25.10 -12.99 -25.24
C ILE A 133 -24.75 -12.58 -23.80
N THR A 134 -25.74 -12.41 -22.93
CA THR A 134 -25.49 -12.07 -21.53
C THR A 134 -24.77 -13.19 -20.77
N ASP A 135 -25.08 -14.45 -21.08
CA ASP A 135 -24.47 -15.63 -20.46
C ASP A 135 -22.99 -15.79 -20.84
N PHE A 136 -22.60 -15.42 -22.07
CA PHE A 136 -21.20 -15.42 -22.51
C PHE A 136 -20.41 -14.17 -22.11
N MET A 137 -21.06 -13.01 -21.98
CA MET A 137 -20.40 -11.76 -21.63
C MET A 137 -19.89 -11.74 -20.18
N SER A 138 -20.62 -12.37 -19.25
CA SER A 138 -20.24 -12.39 -17.83
C SER A 138 -18.90 -13.12 -17.58
N PRO A 139 -18.68 -14.36 -18.06
CA PRO A 139 -17.38 -15.03 -17.94
C PRO A 139 -16.24 -14.31 -18.65
N PHE A 140 -16.49 -13.75 -19.84
CA PHE A 140 -15.47 -13.01 -20.60
C PHE A 140 -15.01 -11.74 -19.87
N LEU A 141 -15.95 -11.01 -19.26
CA LEU A 141 -15.64 -9.84 -18.44
C LEU A 141 -14.81 -10.22 -17.20
N LEU A 142 -15.19 -11.30 -16.50
CA LEU A 142 -14.43 -11.79 -15.34
C LEU A 142 -13.01 -12.22 -15.75
N MET A 143 -12.85 -12.85 -16.92
CA MET A 143 -11.55 -13.20 -17.48
C MET A 143 -10.70 -11.96 -17.77
N LEU A 144 -11.26 -10.93 -18.42
CA LEU A 144 -10.57 -9.67 -18.66
C LEU A 144 -10.16 -8.98 -17.36
N LEU A 145 -11.06 -8.96 -16.38
CA LEU A 145 -10.79 -8.36 -15.08
C LEU A 145 -9.65 -9.10 -14.36
N ALA A 146 -9.63 -10.43 -14.41
CA ALA A 146 -8.55 -11.23 -13.81
C ALA A 146 -7.19 -10.95 -14.46
N VAL A 147 -7.14 -10.70 -15.77
CA VAL A 147 -5.90 -10.34 -16.50
C VAL A 147 -5.44 -8.91 -16.17
N ILE A 148 -6.37 -7.96 -16.03
CA ILE A 148 -6.05 -6.54 -15.79
C ILE A 148 -5.73 -6.26 -14.30
N LEU A 149 -6.27 -7.08 -13.40
CA LEU A 149 -6.16 -6.92 -11.95
C LEU A 149 -4.71 -6.78 -11.44
N PRO A 150 -3.74 -7.62 -11.84
CA PRO A 150 -2.35 -7.49 -11.39
C PRO A 150 -1.74 -6.13 -11.73
N SER A 151 -2.04 -5.57 -12.91
CA SER A 151 -1.52 -4.28 -13.35
C SER A 151 -2.07 -3.13 -12.51
N ILE A 152 -3.38 -3.12 -12.25
CA ILE A 152 -4.03 -2.10 -11.41
C ILE A 152 -3.51 -2.16 -9.97
N VAL A 153 -3.44 -3.37 -9.39
CA VAL A 153 -2.96 -3.56 -8.01
C VAL A 153 -1.50 -3.16 -7.89
N THR A 154 -0.66 -3.47 -8.88
CA THR A 154 0.76 -3.05 -8.90
C THR A 154 0.88 -1.54 -8.90
N TYR A 155 0.15 -0.84 -9.79
CA TYR A 155 0.15 0.61 -9.85
C TYR A 155 -0.31 1.25 -8.54
N ALA A 156 -1.39 0.75 -7.95
CA ALA A 156 -1.90 1.24 -6.67
C ALA A 156 -0.93 0.96 -5.50
N CYS A 157 -0.23 -0.18 -5.51
CA CYS A 157 0.80 -0.47 -4.52
C CYS A 157 2.02 0.44 -4.65
N GLN A 158 2.42 0.83 -5.86
CA GLN A 158 3.51 1.81 -6.06
C GLN A 158 3.16 3.20 -5.51
N MET A 159 1.87 3.54 -5.40
CA MET A 159 1.42 4.76 -4.71
C MET A 159 1.52 4.66 -3.19
N ILE A 160 1.83 3.50 -2.61
CA ILE A 160 2.07 3.31 -1.18
C ILE A 160 3.58 3.25 -0.97
N PRO A 161 4.16 3.97 0.00
CA PRO A 161 5.59 3.95 0.18
C PRO A 161 6.00 2.66 0.90
N TYR A 162 6.90 1.92 0.28
CA TYR A 162 7.51 0.72 0.85
C TYR A 162 9.02 0.95 1.04
N LYS A 163 9.56 0.49 2.16
CA LYS A 163 10.99 0.64 2.49
C LYS A 163 11.88 -0.24 1.61
N THR A 164 11.39 -1.44 1.26
CA THR A 164 12.10 -2.40 0.42
C THR A 164 11.29 -2.77 -0.82
N ILE A 165 11.98 -3.18 -1.88
CA ILE A 165 11.37 -3.68 -3.11
C ILE A 165 10.73 -5.05 -2.86
N SER A 166 11.37 -5.87 -2.02
CA SER A 166 10.83 -7.18 -1.61
C SER A 166 9.50 -7.04 -0.87
N ASP A 167 9.36 -6.09 0.05
CA ASP A 167 8.09 -5.82 0.75
C ASP A 167 7.00 -5.36 -0.21
N LEU A 168 7.34 -4.52 -1.19
CA LEU A 168 6.42 -4.08 -2.23
C LEU A 168 5.92 -5.28 -3.04
N ASN A 169 6.83 -6.12 -3.54
CA ASN A 169 6.48 -7.29 -4.36
C ASN A 169 5.63 -8.29 -3.59
N HIS A 170 5.98 -8.58 -2.35
CA HIS A 170 5.19 -9.46 -1.49
C HIS A 170 3.80 -8.89 -1.23
N ALA A 171 3.69 -7.58 -0.98
CA ALA A 171 2.40 -6.92 -0.79
C ALA A 171 1.54 -6.93 -2.06
N VAL A 172 2.14 -6.74 -3.25
CA VAL A 172 1.44 -6.86 -4.53
C VAL A 172 0.91 -8.28 -4.70
N MET A 173 1.75 -9.30 -4.56
CA MET A 173 1.33 -10.70 -4.69
C MET A 173 0.21 -11.06 -3.72
N SER A 174 0.36 -10.71 -2.44
CA SER A 174 -0.65 -11.00 -1.42
C SER A 174 -1.99 -10.33 -1.72
N LYS A 175 -1.99 -9.05 -2.14
CA LYS A 175 -3.24 -8.34 -2.49
C LYS A 175 -3.87 -8.88 -3.77
N VAL A 176 -3.09 -9.14 -4.82
CA VAL A 176 -3.56 -9.74 -6.07
C VAL A 176 -4.23 -11.09 -5.78
N PHE A 177 -3.57 -11.93 -4.99
CA PHE A 177 -4.12 -13.22 -4.58
C PHE A 177 -5.43 -13.07 -3.79
N ALA A 178 -5.46 -12.19 -2.79
CA ALA A 178 -6.66 -11.96 -1.99
C ALA A 178 -7.85 -11.47 -2.84
N PHE A 179 -7.60 -10.54 -3.78
CA PHE A 179 -8.66 -10.05 -4.67
C PHE A 179 -9.12 -11.12 -5.67
N LEU A 180 -8.20 -11.92 -6.24
CA LEU A 180 -8.58 -13.04 -7.12
C LEU A 180 -9.46 -14.05 -6.39
N VAL A 181 -9.09 -14.44 -5.17
CA VAL A 181 -9.86 -15.38 -4.33
C VAL A 181 -11.23 -14.80 -3.99
N MET A 182 -11.29 -13.54 -3.56
CA MET A 182 -12.56 -12.88 -3.23
C MET A 182 -13.48 -12.76 -4.46
N MET A 183 -12.92 -12.38 -5.61
CA MET A 183 -13.66 -12.23 -6.85
C MET A 183 -14.19 -13.56 -7.40
N ILE A 184 -13.34 -14.60 -7.43
CA ILE A 184 -13.65 -15.87 -8.10
C ILE A 184 -14.46 -16.81 -7.21
N ILE A 185 -14.18 -16.82 -5.90
CA ILE A 185 -14.78 -17.80 -4.99
C ILE A 185 -15.91 -17.14 -4.20
N VAL A 186 -15.68 -15.97 -3.62
CA VAL A 186 -16.65 -15.38 -2.68
C VAL A 186 -17.85 -14.82 -3.43
N LEU A 187 -17.68 -14.00 -4.47
CA LEU A 187 -18.82 -13.40 -5.19
C LEU A 187 -19.83 -14.38 -5.78
N PRO A 188 -19.43 -15.46 -6.50
CA PRO A 188 -20.40 -16.43 -6.99
C PRO A 188 -20.97 -17.33 -5.88
N SER A 189 -20.24 -17.56 -4.79
CA SER A 189 -20.71 -18.38 -3.65
C SER A 189 -21.59 -17.62 -2.68
N THR A 190 -21.40 -16.30 -2.55
CA THR A 190 -22.34 -15.42 -1.87
C THR A 190 -23.56 -15.32 -2.76
N GLY A 191 -24.61 -16.05 -2.41
CA GLY A 191 -25.87 -16.15 -3.17
C GLY A 191 -26.68 -14.85 -3.28
N PHE A 192 -26.03 -13.70 -3.47
CA PHE A 192 -26.64 -12.42 -3.87
C PHE A 192 -27.23 -12.46 -5.30
N LEU A 193 -27.05 -13.58 -6.00
CA LEU A 193 -27.61 -13.92 -7.32
C LEU A 193 -28.84 -14.84 -7.22
N ARG A 194 -29.58 -14.81 -6.10
CA ARG A 194 -30.92 -15.40 -6.00
C ARG A 194 -31.98 -14.30 -5.83
#